data_AF-A0A8J3XGK7-F1
#
_entry.id   AF-A0A8J3XGK7-F1
#
_cell.length_a   1.000
_cell.length_b   1.000
_cell.length_c   1.000
_cell.angle_alpha   90.00
_cell.angle_beta   90.00
_cell.angle_gamma   90.00
#
_symmetry.space_group_name_H-M   'P 1'
#
loop_
_entity.id
_entity.type
_entity.pdbx_description
1 polymer ?
#
loop_
_entity_poly.entity_id
_entity_poly.type
_entity_poly.pdbx_seq_one_letter_code
_entity_poly.pdbx_strand_id
1 'polypeptide(L)'
;MPSGYRRLPQRPPDIHNPELVISIGETVGMHDHDHVSADIEALLLDPDSQVRAAQNKLVAGEGPWAGGSEAVEGYLRRVVADLNRIPELVVEHAEFAHYDAGYASYVDVFLTRRDGSARHLEPDGYVTVEGFTVVLCRLAPIACVLSPGERSTHPDGRGTHSMPWLDAVTELPIPAWERGCEQISHVLDRHHIAIVGPHLVSQQALPHLTIDTNLGDGQPHSIFDVWFHWRD
;
A
#
# COMPACT_ATOMS: atom_id res chain seq x y z
N MET A 1 -34.01 -8.93 -63.79
CA MET A 1 -32.70 -9.24 -64.41
C MET A 1 -31.80 -9.84 -63.33
N PRO A 2 -31.52 -11.15 -63.39
CA PRO A 2 -30.67 -11.89 -62.45
C PRO A 2 -29.23 -12.03 -62.99
N SER A 3 -28.26 -12.31 -62.10
CA SER A 3 -27.01 -13.10 -62.32
C SER A 3 -26.05 -12.71 -61.19
N GLY A 4 -25.70 -13.60 -60.24
CA GLY A 4 -24.64 -14.61 -60.41
C GLY A 4 -23.33 -14.02 -59.84
N TYR A 5 -22.47 -14.68 -59.05
CA TYR A 5 -22.12 -16.09 -58.90
C TYR A 5 -21.38 -16.30 -57.58
N ARG A 6 -21.64 -17.42 -56.89
CA ARG A 6 -20.74 -18.05 -55.91
C ARG A 6 -19.49 -18.59 -56.63
N ARG A 7 -18.30 -18.43 -56.03
CA ARG A 7 -17.16 -19.36 -56.17
C ARG A 7 -16.41 -19.48 -54.84
N LEU A 8 -16.27 -20.71 -54.36
CA LEU A 8 -15.20 -21.21 -53.48
C LEU A 8 -14.35 -22.19 -54.33
N PRO A 9 -13.24 -22.75 -53.81
CA PRO A 9 -11.96 -22.14 -53.51
C PRO A 9 -10.86 -22.68 -54.45
N GLN A 10 -9.69 -22.05 -54.50
CA GLN A 10 -8.51 -22.59 -55.18
C GLN A 10 -7.35 -22.69 -54.16
N ARG A 11 -6.83 -23.91 -54.00
CA ARG A 11 -5.49 -24.28 -53.48
C ARG A 11 -4.72 -24.87 -54.68
N PRO A 12 -3.39 -25.07 -54.66
CA PRO A 12 -2.28 -24.49 -53.88
C PRO A 12 -1.13 -24.01 -54.86
N PRO A 13 0.16 -23.82 -54.48
CA PRO A 13 1.06 -24.90 -54.09
C PRO A 13 1.99 -24.61 -52.90
N ASP A 14 2.43 -25.69 -52.28
CA ASP A 14 3.53 -25.77 -51.30
C ASP A 14 4.84 -25.22 -51.86
N ILE A 15 5.52 -24.39 -51.07
CA ILE A 15 6.95 -24.15 -51.20
C ILE A 15 7.57 -24.30 -49.82
N HIS A 16 8.28 -25.41 -49.64
CA HIS A 16 9.29 -25.58 -48.61
C HIS A 16 10.41 -24.53 -48.78
N ASN A 17 10.78 -23.83 -47.71
CA ASN A 17 12.18 -23.63 -47.35
C ASN A 17 12.32 -23.35 -45.83
N PRO A 18 13.41 -23.81 -45.19
CA PRO A 18 13.48 -24.08 -43.75
C PRO A 18 14.16 -22.96 -42.94
N GLU A 19 14.16 -23.16 -41.63
CA GLU A 19 15.00 -22.49 -40.61
C GLU A 19 14.80 -20.99 -40.42
N LEU A 20 13.91 -20.66 -39.47
CA LEU A 20 14.20 -19.58 -38.52
C LEU A 20 14.05 -20.13 -37.11
N VAL A 21 15.19 -20.53 -36.54
CA VAL A 21 15.35 -20.79 -35.11
C VAL A 21 15.18 -19.45 -34.39
N ILE A 22 14.06 -19.26 -33.70
CA ILE A 22 13.96 -18.30 -32.61
C ILE A 22 13.92 -19.13 -31.33
N SER A 23 15.11 -19.39 -30.80
CA SER A 23 15.30 -19.64 -29.38
C SER A 23 15.47 -18.27 -28.69
N ILE A 24 15.25 -18.26 -27.37
CA ILE A 24 15.38 -17.16 -26.39
C ILE A 24 14.41 -15.97 -26.57
N GLY A 25 13.67 -15.53 -25.55
CA GLY A 25 13.78 -15.84 -24.13
C GLY A 25 12.64 -15.26 -23.30
N GLU A 26 12.75 -15.54 -22.01
CA GLU A 26 12.07 -14.89 -20.90
C GLU A 26 10.59 -15.21 -20.74
N THR A 27 10.36 -16.33 -20.04
CA THR A 27 9.42 -16.36 -18.91
C THR A 27 9.51 -15.02 -18.17
N VAL A 28 8.51 -14.17 -18.36
CA VAL A 28 8.26 -13.03 -17.48
C VAL A 28 8.11 -13.62 -16.09
N GLY A 29 9.17 -13.47 -15.28
CA GLY A 29 9.13 -13.80 -13.87
C GLY A 29 8.03 -12.97 -13.25
N MET A 30 6.93 -13.64 -12.91
CA MET A 30 6.00 -13.16 -11.91
C MET A 30 6.86 -12.84 -10.68
N HIS A 31 7.12 -11.54 -10.46
CA HIS A 31 7.89 -11.10 -9.32
C HIS A 31 7.13 -11.60 -8.09
N ASP A 32 7.84 -12.38 -7.29
CA ASP A 32 7.40 -12.87 -5.99
C ASP A 32 7.28 -11.63 -5.10
N HIS A 33 6.10 -11.00 -5.11
CA HIS A 33 5.83 -9.70 -4.48
C HIS A 33 5.78 -9.76 -2.95
N ASP A 34 6.01 -10.94 -2.37
CA ASP A 34 6.04 -11.18 -0.93
C ASP A 34 7.42 -11.06 -0.29
N HIS A 35 8.48 -10.88 -1.09
CA HIS A 35 9.83 -10.84 -0.52
C HIS A 35 10.20 -9.46 -0.01
N VAL A 36 9.73 -9.17 1.22
CA VAL A 36 10.37 -8.17 2.08
C VAL A 36 11.85 -8.51 2.17
N SER A 37 12.73 -7.55 1.88
CA SER A 37 14.17 -7.79 1.97
C SER A 37 14.54 -8.31 3.35
N ALA A 38 15.47 -9.26 3.43
CA ALA A 38 15.98 -9.80 4.69
C ALA A 38 16.49 -8.68 5.63
N ASP A 39 16.95 -7.56 5.08
CA ASP A 39 17.38 -6.39 5.86
C ASP A 39 16.22 -5.70 6.58
N ILE A 40 15.05 -5.61 5.92
CA ILE A 40 13.84 -5.03 6.53
C ILE A 40 13.28 -6.00 7.56
N GLU A 41 13.21 -7.30 7.26
CA GLU A 41 12.78 -8.29 8.24
C GLU A 41 13.68 -8.27 9.48
N ALA A 42 15.00 -8.24 9.30
CA ALA A 42 15.95 -8.12 10.39
C ALA A 42 15.75 -6.83 11.19
N LEU A 43 15.48 -5.69 10.54
CA LEU A 43 15.18 -4.42 11.21
C LEU A 43 13.93 -4.52 12.09
N LEU A 44 12.85 -5.14 11.59
CA LEU A 44 11.59 -5.23 12.32
C LEU A 44 11.65 -6.22 13.49
N LEU A 45 12.43 -7.29 13.35
CA LEU A 45 12.59 -8.33 14.36
C LEU A 45 13.73 -8.06 15.35
N ASP A 46 14.62 -7.10 15.06
CA ASP A 46 15.72 -6.73 15.93
C ASP A 46 15.22 -6.18 17.28
N PRO A 47 15.66 -6.75 18.42
CA PRO A 47 15.20 -6.34 19.73
C PRO A 47 15.42 -4.85 20.05
N ASP A 48 16.59 -4.31 19.71
CA ASP A 48 16.92 -2.91 19.99
C ASP A 48 16.07 -1.96 19.15
N SER A 49 15.81 -2.34 17.90
CA SER A 49 14.93 -1.64 16.97
C SER A 49 13.50 -1.58 17.50
N GLN A 50 12.94 -2.69 17.99
CA GLN A 50 11.61 -2.69 18.57
C GLN A 50 11.52 -1.84 19.85
N VAL A 51 12.53 -1.89 20.71
CA VAL A 51 12.59 -1.03 21.92
C VAL A 51 12.59 0.45 21.55
N ARG A 52 13.35 0.84 20.52
CA ARG A 52 13.38 2.22 20.04
C ARG A 52 12.05 2.62 19.41
N ALA A 53 11.48 1.78 18.56
CA ALA A 53 10.21 2.05 17.88
C ALA A 53 9.07 2.22 18.89
N ALA A 54 8.95 1.34 19.88
CA ALA A 54 7.95 1.44 20.96
C ALA A 54 8.09 2.73 21.81
N GLN A 55 9.26 3.38 21.77
CA GLN A 55 9.53 4.67 22.42
C GLN A 55 9.36 5.86 21.46
N ASN A 56 8.73 5.68 20.30
CA ASN A 56 8.58 6.69 19.24
C ASN A 56 9.90 7.26 18.73
N LYS A 57 10.97 6.46 18.73
CA LYS A 57 12.27 6.86 18.18
C LYS A 57 12.43 6.34 16.77
N LEU A 58 12.97 7.20 15.89
CA LEU A 58 13.41 6.80 14.55
C LEU A 58 14.44 5.67 14.69
N VAL A 59 14.29 4.61 13.91
CA VAL A 59 15.15 3.42 13.99
C VAL A 59 16.09 3.34 12.79
N ALA A 60 15.62 3.73 11.60
CA ALA A 60 16.46 3.73 10.41
C ALA A 60 17.53 4.84 10.46
N GLY A 61 18.79 4.46 10.24
CA GLY A 61 19.96 5.34 10.30
C GLY A 61 20.33 6.02 8.98
N GLU A 62 19.48 5.90 7.95
CA GLU A 62 19.77 6.36 6.59
C GLU A 62 18.64 7.23 6.03
N GLY A 63 18.96 7.95 4.95
CA GLY A 63 18.01 8.77 4.22
C GLY A 63 17.30 9.81 5.11
N PRO A 64 15.98 10.03 4.92
CA PRO A 64 15.19 10.96 5.73
C PRO A 64 15.20 10.65 7.23
N TRP A 65 15.25 9.37 7.61
CA TRP A 65 15.18 8.92 9.00
C TRP A 65 16.45 9.24 9.80
N ALA A 66 17.59 9.41 9.11
CA ALA A 66 18.80 9.98 9.72
C ALA A 66 18.66 11.48 10.04
N GLY A 67 17.74 12.18 9.38
CA GLY A 67 17.58 13.64 9.45
C GLY A 67 16.61 14.12 10.55
N GLY A 68 15.98 13.21 11.30
CA GLY A 68 14.99 13.56 12.33
C GLY A 68 13.56 13.66 11.80
N SER A 69 12.61 13.94 12.71
CA SER A 69 11.17 13.88 12.43
C SER A 69 10.73 14.86 11.34
N GLU A 70 11.25 16.09 11.32
CA GLU A 70 10.91 17.07 10.28
C GLU A 70 11.34 16.63 8.88
N ALA A 71 12.50 15.97 8.78
CA ALA A 71 13.00 15.43 7.52
C ALA A 71 12.12 14.28 7.02
N VAL A 72 11.69 13.40 7.93
CA VAL A 72 10.72 12.32 7.64
C VAL A 72 9.38 12.90 7.19
N GLU A 73 8.83 13.87 7.91
CA GLU A 73 7.57 14.54 7.55
C GLU A 73 7.63 15.15 6.15
N GLY A 74 8.69 15.94 5.87
CA GLY A 74 8.89 16.53 4.55
C GLY A 74 9.07 15.48 3.45
N TYR A 75 9.67 14.33 3.77
CA TYR A 75 9.82 13.21 2.84
C TYR A 75 8.49 12.51 2.56
N LEU A 76 7.74 12.12 3.59
CA LEU A 76 6.45 11.45 3.43
C LEU A 76 5.43 12.31 2.68
N ARG A 77 5.47 13.64 2.85
CA ARG A 77 4.67 14.56 2.00
C ARG A 77 5.01 14.48 0.51
N ARG A 78 6.28 14.27 0.16
CA ARG A 78 6.69 14.04 -1.24
C ARG A 78 6.21 12.67 -1.73
N VAL A 79 6.28 11.64 -0.90
CA VAL A 79 5.74 10.30 -1.20
C VAL A 79 4.24 10.40 -1.50
N VAL A 80 3.46 11.06 -0.63
CA VAL A 80 2.02 11.28 -0.83
C VAL A 80 1.73 12.08 -2.10
N ALA A 81 2.54 13.11 -2.40
CA ALA A 81 2.40 13.85 -3.66
C ALA A 81 2.64 12.96 -4.90
N ASP A 82 3.58 12.01 -4.83
CA ASP A 82 3.84 11.06 -5.91
C ASP A 82 2.77 9.97 -6.01
N LEU A 83 2.25 9.48 -4.88
CA LEU A 83 1.08 8.60 -4.86
C LEU A 83 -0.12 9.30 -5.53
N ASN A 84 -0.31 10.59 -5.27
CA ASN A 84 -1.37 11.38 -5.92
C ASN A 84 -1.12 11.69 -7.41
N ARG A 85 0.03 11.28 -7.98
CA ARG A 85 0.31 11.36 -9.43
C ARG A 85 0.07 10.04 -10.15
N ILE A 86 -0.28 8.98 -9.43
CA ILE A 86 -0.66 7.70 -10.03
C ILE A 86 -1.86 7.92 -10.98
N PRO A 87 -1.82 7.42 -12.23
CA PRO A 87 -2.89 7.67 -13.20
C PRO A 87 -4.25 7.09 -12.78
N GLU A 88 -4.29 5.92 -12.15
CA GLU A 88 -5.56 5.24 -11.82
C GLU A 88 -6.11 5.61 -10.44
N LEU A 89 -5.25 6.13 -9.57
CA LEU A 89 -5.57 6.41 -8.18
C LEU A 89 -5.47 7.89 -7.89
N VAL A 90 -6.27 8.37 -6.96
CA VAL A 90 -6.17 9.72 -6.39
C VAL A 90 -6.09 9.59 -4.87
N VAL A 91 -5.26 10.42 -4.24
CA VAL A 91 -5.25 10.54 -2.78
C VAL A 91 -6.45 11.38 -2.38
N GLU A 92 -7.46 10.74 -1.78
CA GLU A 92 -8.66 11.41 -1.28
C GLU A 92 -8.37 12.06 0.08
N HIS A 93 -7.52 11.43 0.89
CA HIS A 93 -7.13 11.95 2.20
C HIS A 93 -5.75 11.44 2.61
N ALA A 94 -4.99 12.26 3.34
CA ALA A 94 -3.79 11.82 4.03
C ALA A 94 -3.67 12.52 5.38
N GLU A 95 -3.64 11.77 6.50
CA GLU A 95 -3.54 12.36 7.83
C GLU A 95 -2.08 12.51 8.26
N PHE A 96 -1.63 13.76 8.31
CA PHE A 96 -0.32 14.13 8.82
C PHE A 96 -0.38 14.78 10.21
N ALA A 97 -1.54 15.28 10.60
CA ALA A 97 -1.76 15.85 11.91
C ALA A 97 -1.80 14.73 12.97
N HIS A 98 -1.44 15.13 14.18
CA HIS A 98 -1.72 14.39 15.38
C HIS A 98 -3.24 14.44 15.57
N TYR A 99 -3.94 13.29 15.55
CA TYR A 99 -5.41 13.18 15.73
C TYR A 99 -5.82 13.88 17.04
N ASP A 100 -6.08 15.19 16.97
CA ASP A 100 -6.52 16.18 17.96
C ASP A 100 -5.99 16.16 19.42
N ALA A 101 -5.08 15.26 19.78
CA ALA A 101 -4.27 15.25 21.02
C ALA A 101 -3.09 14.24 20.99
N GLY A 102 -3.09 13.31 20.03
CA GLY A 102 -2.21 12.14 20.05
C GLY A 102 -1.15 12.00 18.94
N TYR A 103 0.00 11.39 19.26
CA TYR A 103 1.04 11.04 18.27
C TYR A 103 0.74 9.70 17.59
N ALA A 104 0.65 9.71 16.26
CA ALA A 104 0.67 8.49 15.45
C ALA A 104 2.09 8.24 14.95
N SER A 105 2.55 6.99 15.00
CA SER A 105 3.81 6.57 14.40
C SER A 105 3.72 6.38 12.88
N TYR A 106 2.62 6.79 12.24
CA TYR A 106 2.35 6.61 10.82
C TYR A 106 1.49 7.73 10.19
N VAL A 107 1.62 7.91 8.88
CA VAL A 107 0.70 8.69 8.05
C VAL A 107 -0.25 7.72 7.36
N ASP A 108 -1.56 7.86 7.56
CA ASP A 108 -2.55 7.13 6.78
C ASP A 108 -2.79 7.86 5.44
N VAL A 109 -2.88 7.11 4.35
CA VAL A 109 -3.09 7.68 3.01
C VAL A 109 -4.19 6.89 2.34
N PHE A 110 -5.39 7.48 2.28
CA PHE A 110 -6.54 6.85 1.65
C PHE A 110 -6.57 7.19 0.16
N LEU A 111 -6.53 6.14 -0.67
CA LEU A 111 -6.56 6.23 -2.13
C LEU A 111 -7.86 5.65 -2.67
N THR A 112 -8.40 6.30 -3.71
CA THR A 112 -9.58 5.84 -4.44
C THR A 112 -9.34 5.91 -5.95
N ARG A 113 -10.29 5.43 -6.76
CA ARG A 113 -10.22 5.48 -8.23
C ARG A 113 -10.33 6.93 -8.70
N ARG A 114 -9.36 7.36 -9.50
CA ARG A 114 -9.30 8.73 -10.04
C ARG A 114 -10.47 9.07 -10.96
N ASP A 115 -11.01 8.08 -11.65
CA ASP A 115 -12.16 8.26 -12.55
C ASP A 115 -13.49 8.51 -11.81
N GLY A 116 -13.49 8.42 -10.48
CA GLY A 116 -14.67 8.61 -9.64
C GLY A 116 -15.63 7.43 -9.63
N SER A 117 -15.29 6.31 -10.28
CA SER A 117 -16.17 5.13 -10.34
C SER A 117 -16.42 4.46 -8.98
N ALA A 118 -15.57 4.73 -8.00
CA ALA A 118 -15.66 4.27 -6.62
C ALA A 118 -16.40 5.26 -5.68
N ARG A 119 -17.00 6.33 -6.23
CA ARG A 119 -17.73 7.35 -5.47
C ARG A 119 -19.24 7.18 -5.67
N HIS A 120 -19.97 7.14 -4.56
CA HIS A 120 -21.42 6.98 -4.53
C HIS A 120 -22.07 8.11 -3.73
N LEU A 121 -23.16 8.68 -4.27
CA LEU A 121 -24.03 9.61 -3.56
C LEU A 121 -25.23 8.83 -3.03
N GLU A 122 -25.33 8.73 -1.72
CA GLU A 122 -26.42 8.04 -1.05
C GLU A 122 -27.71 8.88 -1.07
N PRO A 123 -28.90 8.25 -0.99
CA PRO A 123 -30.18 8.96 -1.00
C PRO A 123 -30.37 9.98 0.14
N ASP A 124 -29.65 9.81 1.25
CA ASP A 124 -29.64 10.70 2.40
C ASP A 124 -28.62 11.85 2.28
N GLY A 125 -27.92 11.93 1.15
CA GLY A 125 -26.96 12.99 0.81
C GLY A 125 -25.52 12.71 1.22
N TYR A 126 -25.23 11.57 1.86
CA TYR A 126 -23.85 11.19 2.13
C TYR A 126 -23.09 10.87 0.85
N VAL A 127 -21.81 11.20 0.84
CA VAL A 127 -20.89 10.75 -0.22
C VAL A 127 -20.02 9.66 0.36
N THR A 128 -20.15 8.45 -0.18
CA THR A 128 -19.32 7.30 0.16
C THR A 128 -18.28 7.10 -0.93
N VAL A 129 -17.04 6.84 -0.52
CA VAL A 129 -15.91 6.59 -1.40
C VAL A 129 -15.27 5.27 -1.01
N GLU A 130 -15.30 4.29 -1.92
CA GLU A 130 -14.55 3.04 -1.78
C GLU A 130 -13.07 3.30 -2.12
N GLY A 131 -12.19 2.69 -1.37
CA GLY A 131 -10.76 2.81 -1.57
C GLY A 131 -9.99 1.93 -0.62
N PHE A 132 -8.69 2.15 -0.53
CA PHE A 132 -7.84 1.45 0.42
C PHE A 132 -6.77 2.39 0.97
N THR A 133 -6.18 2.00 2.10
CA THR A 133 -5.24 2.85 2.82
C THR A 133 -3.83 2.30 2.69
N VAL A 134 -2.88 3.17 2.36
CA VAL A 134 -1.45 2.93 2.55
C VAL A 134 -1.03 3.62 3.85
N VAL A 135 -0.50 2.84 4.78
CA VAL A 135 -0.05 3.31 6.10
C VAL A 135 1.47 3.46 6.03
N LEU A 136 1.96 4.70 5.96
CA LEU A 136 3.39 5.00 5.85
C LEU A 136 4.00 5.18 7.25
N CYS A 137 5.00 4.37 7.61
CA CYS A 137 5.64 4.46 8.93
C CYS A 137 6.53 5.71 9.04
N ARG A 138 6.45 6.41 10.18
CA ARG A 138 7.33 7.52 10.53
C ARG A 138 8.66 7.03 11.12
N LEU A 139 8.73 5.82 11.66
CA LEU A 139 9.87 5.34 12.44
C LEU A 139 10.91 4.57 11.59
N ALA A 140 10.49 4.01 10.46
CA ALA A 140 11.32 3.29 9.50
C ALA A 140 10.76 3.44 8.07
N PRO A 141 11.55 3.17 7.02
CA PRO A 141 11.12 3.21 5.62
C PRO A 141 10.27 1.99 5.24
N ILE A 142 9.14 1.82 5.92
CA ILE A 142 8.20 0.72 5.71
C ILE A 142 6.78 1.24 5.57
N ALA A 143 5.91 0.46 4.92
CA ALA A 143 4.50 0.74 4.81
C ALA A 143 3.67 -0.55 4.88
N CYS A 144 2.43 -0.44 5.33
CA CYS A 144 1.41 -1.49 5.20
C CYS A 144 0.33 -1.04 4.24
N VAL A 145 -0.34 -1.99 3.59
CA VAL A 145 -1.57 -1.73 2.84
C VAL A 145 -2.73 -2.37 3.59
N LEU A 146 -3.82 -1.61 3.75
CA LEU A 146 -5.04 -2.13 4.35
C LEU A 146 -6.01 -2.62 3.29
N SER A 147 -6.86 -3.55 3.67
CA SER A 147 -7.98 -4.03 2.86
C SER A 147 -8.89 -2.87 2.45
N PRO A 148 -9.57 -3.01 1.29
CA PRO A 148 -10.51 -1.99 0.86
C PRO A 148 -11.58 -1.71 1.90
N GLY A 149 -11.92 -0.43 2.03
CA GLY A 149 -12.97 0.06 2.90
C GLY A 149 -13.62 1.29 2.31
N GLU A 150 -14.63 1.79 3.02
CA GLU A 150 -15.39 2.95 2.62
C GLU A 150 -15.14 4.11 3.58
N ARG A 151 -15.01 5.32 3.02
CA ARG A 151 -15.10 6.56 3.79
C ARG A 151 -16.36 7.29 3.37
N SER A 152 -17.19 7.64 4.35
CA SER A 152 -18.41 8.41 4.13
C SER A 152 -18.23 9.83 4.69
N THR A 153 -18.64 10.81 3.90
CA THR A 153 -18.66 12.22 4.30
C THR A 153 -20.09 12.72 4.30
N HIS A 154 -20.54 13.21 5.45
CA HIS A 154 -21.84 13.86 5.62
C HIS A 154 -21.81 15.26 4.95
N PRO A 155 -22.95 15.77 4.43
CA PRO A 155 -23.06 17.12 3.86
C PRO A 155 -22.57 18.27 4.73
N ASP A 156 -22.53 18.09 6.06
CA ASP A 156 -22.05 19.09 7.03
C ASP A 156 -20.52 19.06 7.22
N GLY A 157 -19.82 18.20 6.49
CA GLY A 157 -18.37 18.03 6.53
C GLY A 157 -17.87 17.03 7.58
N ARG A 158 -18.75 16.36 8.34
CA ARG A 158 -18.34 15.28 9.25
C ARG A 158 -18.11 13.99 8.47
N GLY A 159 -16.96 13.35 8.67
CA GLY A 159 -16.64 12.07 8.08
C GLY A 159 -16.38 10.99 9.13
N THR A 160 -16.50 9.73 8.72
CA THR A 160 -15.96 8.59 9.48
C THR A 160 -14.60 8.19 8.90
N HIS A 161 -13.63 8.01 9.78
CA HIS A 161 -12.30 7.50 9.45
C HIS A 161 -12.09 6.16 10.14
N SER A 162 -11.73 5.14 9.37
CA SER A 162 -11.28 3.86 9.91
C SER A 162 -9.84 3.99 10.39
N MET A 163 -9.57 3.54 11.60
CA MET A 163 -8.23 3.44 12.15
C MET A 163 -7.47 2.26 11.50
N PRO A 164 -6.14 2.31 11.32
CA PRO A 164 -5.38 1.20 10.76
C PRO A 164 -5.20 0.10 11.83
N TRP A 165 -6.11 -0.86 11.83
CA TRP A 165 -6.03 -2.05 12.67
C TRP A 165 -5.19 -3.15 12.01
N LEU A 166 -4.58 -4.03 12.80
CA LEU A 166 -3.80 -5.16 12.30
C LEU A 166 -4.63 -6.09 11.40
N ASP A 167 -5.88 -6.36 11.77
CA ASP A 167 -6.78 -7.23 11.00
C ASP A 167 -7.15 -6.68 9.62
N ALA A 168 -6.98 -5.37 9.42
CA ALA A 168 -7.15 -4.72 8.14
C ALA A 168 -5.93 -4.84 7.24
N VAL A 169 -4.73 -5.18 7.75
CA VAL A 169 -3.53 -5.31 6.92
C VAL A 169 -3.70 -6.46 5.93
N THR A 170 -3.44 -6.21 4.65
CA THR A 170 -3.71 -7.15 3.57
C THR A 170 -2.49 -7.36 2.67
N GLU A 171 -2.49 -8.45 1.92
CA GLU A 171 -1.47 -8.71 0.90
C GLU A 171 -1.82 -8.01 -0.41
N LEU A 172 -0.78 -7.67 -1.17
CA LEU A 172 -0.93 -7.23 -2.55
C LEU A 172 -0.79 -8.41 -3.52
N PRO A 173 -1.49 -8.40 -4.67
CA PRO A 173 -2.41 -7.37 -5.13
C PRO A 173 -3.81 -7.51 -4.52
N ILE A 174 -4.49 -6.37 -4.34
CA ILE A 174 -5.89 -6.32 -3.89
C ILE A 174 -6.81 -6.58 -5.10
N PRO A 175 -7.78 -7.51 -5.01
CA PRO A 175 -8.75 -7.76 -6.07
C PRO A 175 -9.49 -6.48 -6.50
N ALA A 176 -9.68 -6.29 -7.80
CA ALA A 176 -10.28 -5.10 -8.43
C ALA A 176 -9.50 -3.78 -8.28
N TRP A 177 -8.31 -3.83 -7.69
CA TRP A 177 -7.39 -2.70 -7.52
C TRP A 177 -5.96 -3.05 -7.97
N GLU A 178 -5.78 -4.18 -8.68
CA GLU A 178 -4.48 -4.81 -8.94
C GLU A 178 -3.49 -3.86 -9.59
N ARG A 179 -3.93 -3.14 -10.63
CA ARG A 179 -3.09 -2.17 -11.35
C ARG A 179 -2.74 -0.95 -10.50
N GLY A 180 -3.66 -0.53 -9.63
CA GLY A 180 -3.38 0.49 -8.63
C GLY A 180 -2.32 0.03 -7.63
N CYS A 181 -2.42 -1.22 -7.15
CA CYS A 181 -1.44 -1.83 -6.26
C CYS A 181 -0.05 -1.90 -6.90
N GLU A 182 0.06 -2.34 -8.16
CA GLU A 182 1.32 -2.36 -8.91
C GLU A 182 1.96 -0.95 -8.99
N GLN A 183 1.14 0.07 -9.27
CA GLN A 183 1.61 1.45 -9.36
C GLN A 183 2.05 2.01 -8.00
N ILE A 184 1.36 1.66 -6.91
CA ILE A 184 1.77 2.01 -5.55
C ILE A 184 3.10 1.36 -5.22
N SER A 185 3.25 0.05 -5.46
CA SER A 185 4.51 -0.67 -5.22
C SER A 185 5.66 0.01 -5.96
N HIS A 186 5.47 0.42 -7.22
CA HIS A 186 6.49 1.15 -7.96
C HIS A 186 6.79 2.54 -7.38
N VAL A 187 5.79 3.28 -6.88
CA VAL A 187 6.04 4.56 -6.22
C VAL A 187 6.84 4.37 -4.93
N LEU A 188 6.45 3.42 -4.08
CA LEU A 188 7.10 3.16 -2.80
C LEU A 188 8.52 2.62 -2.98
N ASP A 189 8.75 1.74 -3.95
CA ASP A 189 10.07 1.21 -4.30
C ASP A 189 11.05 2.34 -4.74
N ARG A 190 10.59 3.27 -5.58
CA ARG A 190 11.39 4.47 -5.96
C ARG A 190 11.74 5.36 -4.77
N HIS A 191 10.94 5.29 -3.71
CA HIS A 191 11.17 5.99 -2.44
C HIS A 191 11.88 5.10 -1.41
N HIS A 192 12.34 3.91 -1.79
CA HIS A 192 12.98 2.94 -0.90
C HIS A 192 12.14 2.62 0.35
N ILE A 193 10.81 2.63 0.22
CA ILE A 193 9.88 2.25 1.28
C ILE A 193 9.41 0.83 0.98
N ALA A 194 9.69 -0.09 1.89
CA ALA A 194 9.27 -1.49 1.75
C ALA A 194 7.80 -1.65 2.17
N ILE A 195 7.01 -2.33 1.34
CA ILE A 195 5.67 -2.79 1.75
C ILE A 195 5.85 -4.06 2.60
N VAL A 196 5.19 -4.11 3.75
CA VAL A 196 5.24 -5.24 4.67
C VAL A 196 3.84 -5.85 4.80
N GLY A 197 3.74 -7.14 4.53
CA GLY A 197 2.49 -7.89 4.56
C GLY A 197 2.05 -8.36 5.95
N PRO A 198 0.79 -8.79 6.11
CA PRO A 198 0.21 -9.31 7.35
C PRO A 198 1.03 -10.42 8.00
N HIS A 199 1.70 -11.30 7.25
CA HIS A 199 2.49 -12.38 7.85
C HIS A 199 3.59 -11.87 8.79
N LEU A 200 4.34 -10.84 8.38
CA LEU A 200 5.44 -10.30 9.18
C LEU A 200 4.92 -9.41 10.31
N VAL A 201 3.95 -8.53 10.04
CA VAL A 201 3.46 -7.59 11.06
C VAL A 201 2.58 -8.24 12.13
N SER A 202 2.01 -9.42 11.85
CA SER A 202 1.24 -10.21 12.83
C SER A 202 2.11 -11.02 13.77
N GLN A 203 3.43 -11.10 13.54
CA GLN A 203 4.32 -11.80 14.45
C GLN A 203 4.32 -11.13 15.83
N GLN A 204 4.56 -11.93 16.86
CA GLN A 204 4.61 -11.43 18.23
C GLN A 204 5.86 -10.53 18.40
N ALA A 205 5.66 -9.33 18.97
CA ALA A 205 6.75 -8.47 19.40
C ALA A 205 7.44 -9.03 20.66
N LEU A 206 8.50 -8.38 21.10
CA LEU A 206 9.17 -8.74 22.36
C LEU A 206 8.14 -8.78 23.53
N PRO A 207 8.08 -9.88 24.30
CA PRO A 207 7.05 -10.13 25.33
C PRO A 207 6.93 -9.09 26.46
N HIS A 208 7.90 -8.18 26.58
CA HIS A 208 7.98 -7.20 27.67
C HIS A 208 7.98 -5.75 27.16
N LEU A 209 7.72 -5.54 25.87
CA LEU A 209 7.49 -4.20 25.37
C LEU A 209 6.17 -3.67 25.93
N THR A 210 6.23 -2.46 26.48
CA THR A 210 5.06 -1.66 26.76
C THR A 210 4.89 -0.70 25.61
N ILE A 211 3.80 -0.84 24.86
CA ILE A 211 3.45 0.04 23.76
C ILE A 211 2.22 0.82 24.21
N ASP A 212 2.37 2.13 24.32
CA ASP A 212 1.27 3.01 24.64
C ASP A 212 0.47 3.24 23.34
N THR A 213 -0.46 2.34 23.06
CA THR A 213 -1.26 2.34 21.82
C THR A 213 -2.74 2.13 22.10
N ASN A 214 -3.59 2.89 21.42
CA ASN A 214 -5.04 2.73 21.40
C ASN A 214 -5.53 1.76 20.31
N LEU A 215 -4.60 1.15 19.54
CA LEU A 215 -4.90 0.30 18.38
C LEU A 215 -4.86 -1.19 18.65
N GLY A 216 -4.40 -1.61 19.82
CA GLY A 216 -4.23 -3.02 20.16
C GLY A 216 -5.32 -3.54 21.09
N ASP A 217 -5.58 -4.85 21.04
CA ASP A 217 -6.49 -5.57 21.95
C ASP A 217 -5.87 -5.90 23.32
N GLY A 218 -4.66 -5.39 23.59
CA GLY A 218 -3.85 -5.70 24.77
C GLY A 218 -2.64 -6.59 24.47
N GLN A 219 -2.01 -7.12 25.50
CA GLN A 219 -0.84 -8.01 25.36
C GLN A 219 -1.24 -9.44 24.97
N PRO A 220 -0.38 -10.18 24.24
CA PRO A 220 0.93 -9.75 23.74
C PRO A 220 0.83 -8.86 22.50
N HIS A 221 1.69 -7.86 22.41
CA HIS A 221 1.77 -6.97 21.25
C HIS A 221 2.36 -7.68 20.03
N SER A 222 1.93 -7.23 18.86
CA SER A 222 2.44 -7.63 17.55
C SER A 222 3.53 -6.67 17.06
N ILE A 223 4.26 -7.08 16.00
CA ILE A 223 5.17 -6.18 15.27
C ILE A 223 4.40 -4.95 14.74
N PHE A 224 3.15 -5.12 14.31
CA PHE A 224 2.30 -4.00 13.90
C PHE A 224 2.17 -2.95 15.00
N ASP A 225 1.86 -3.36 16.23
CA ASP A 225 1.73 -2.43 17.37
C ASP A 225 3.03 -1.65 17.61
N VAL A 226 4.19 -2.28 17.38
CA VAL A 226 5.50 -1.62 17.58
C VAL A 226 5.72 -0.49 16.58
N TRP A 227 5.40 -0.73 15.31
CA TRP A 227 5.77 0.16 14.21
C TRP A 227 4.66 1.10 13.74
N PHE A 228 3.42 0.78 14.07
CA PHE A 228 2.21 1.48 13.64
C PHE A 228 1.25 1.75 14.81
N HIS A 229 1.75 2.19 15.97
CA HIS A 229 0.91 2.63 17.09
C HIS A 229 0.44 4.08 16.99
N TRP A 230 -0.67 4.35 17.67
CA TRP A 230 -1.18 5.70 17.94
C TRP A 230 -1.55 5.82 19.42
N ARG A 231 -1.20 6.95 20.02
CA ARG A 231 -1.52 7.30 21.40
C ARG A 231 -2.22 8.64 21.42
N ASP A 232 -3.35 8.74 22.11
CA ASP A 232 -4.01 10.00 22.52
C ASP A 232 -3.39 10.61 23.79
#